data_AF-A0AAD9EWH8-F1
#
_entry.id   AF-A0AAD9EWH8-F1
#
_cell.length_a   1.000
_cell.length_b   1.000
_cell.length_c   1.000
_cell.angle_alpha   90.00
_cell.angle_beta   90.00
_cell.angle_gamma   90.00
#
_symmetry.space_group_name_H-M   'P 1'
#
loop_
_entity.id
_entity.type
_entity.pdbx_description
1 polymer ?
#
loop_
_entity_poly.entity_id
_entity_poly.type
_entity_poly.pdbx_seq_one_letter_code
_entity_poly.pdbx_strand_id
1 'polypeptide(L)'
;MLQNTGKLRGCTLFITGASRGIGKAIALKAARDGANIVIAAKTAEPHPKLPGTIYSAAKEAIKRFGGIDILVNNASAISLTGTLETPLKRSRSPHILNLSPPLNLNPIWFKNHTAYTMAKYGMSMCVLGMAEEFRGQVAVNALWPKTGNITIFILLGLRSETRALCHS
;
A
#
# COMPACT_ATOMS: atom_id res chain seq x y z
N MET A 1 -0.74 1.15 23.12
CA MET A 1 -0.45 0.59 21.77
C MET A 1 -1.42 -0.54 21.48
N LEU A 2 -1.88 -0.68 20.24
CA LEU A 2 -2.67 -1.86 19.87
C LEU A 2 -1.83 -3.11 19.92
N GLN A 3 -2.40 -4.15 20.51
CA GLN A 3 -1.82 -5.48 20.56
C GLN A 3 -1.79 -6.11 19.15
N ASN A 4 -0.97 -7.14 18.99
CA ASN A 4 -0.89 -7.95 17.78
C ASN A 4 -1.92 -9.08 17.88
N THR A 5 -2.46 -9.53 16.75
CA THR A 5 -3.59 -10.48 16.72
C THR A 5 -3.21 -11.84 16.14
N GLY A 6 -2.03 -11.95 15.52
CA GLY A 6 -1.59 -13.14 14.78
C GLY A 6 -2.27 -13.35 13.44
N LYS A 7 -3.19 -12.47 13.03
CA LYS A 7 -3.96 -12.60 11.77
C LYS A 7 -3.10 -12.50 10.52
N LEU A 8 -1.94 -11.84 10.58
CA LEU A 8 -1.02 -11.73 9.44
C LEU A 8 0.07 -12.81 9.45
N ARG A 9 0.00 -13.79 10.36
CA ARG A 9 1.00 -14.87 10.43
C ARG A 9 1.07 -15.62 9.11
N GLY A 10 2.28 -15.68 8.52
CA GLY A 10 2.53 -16.34 7.25
C GLY A 10 2.09 -15.54 6.02
N CYS A 11 1.36 -14.44 6.18
CA CYS A 11 1.03 -13.55 5.08
C CYS A 11 2.27 -12.81 4.57
N THR A 12 2.35 -12.60 3.28
CA THR A 12 3.42 -11.86 2.62
C THR A 12 2.96 -10.45 2.25
N LEU A 13 3.56 -9.45 2.90
CA LEU A 13 3.31 -8.04 2.62
C LEU A 13 4.39 -7.50 1.69
N PHE A 14 3.97 -6.94 0.56
CA PHE A 14 4.82 -6.20 -0.36
C PHE A 14 4.62 -4.70 -0.15
N ILE A 15 5.62 -3.99 0.37
CA ILE A 15 5.49 -2.59 0.81
C ILE A 15 6.46 -1.72 0.01
N THR A 16 5.93 -0.75 -0.73
CA THR A 16 6.76 0.22 -1.46
C THR A 16 7.24 1.33 -0.53
N GLY A 17 8.52 1.74 -0.65
CA GLY A 17 9.07 2.85 0.14
C GLY A 17 9.12 2.61 1.66
N ALA A 18 9.32 1.36 2.09
CA ALA A 18 9.30 0.97 3.51
C ALA A 18 10.63 1.17 4.27
N SER A 19 11.61 1.86 3.69
CA SER A 19 12.92 2.08 4.34
C SER A 19 12.85 3.02 5.55
N ARG A 20 11.83 3.89 5.61
CA ARG A 20 11.60 4.87 6.70
C ARG A 20 10.13 5.24 6.82
N GLY A 21 9.79 6.03 7.85
CA GLY A 21 8.46 6.61 8.03
C GLY A 21 7.35 5.57 8.18
N ILE A 22 6.18 5.86 7.59
CA ILE A 22 4.96 5.05 7.73
C ILE A 22 5.17 3.63 7.17
N GLY A 23 5.79 3.50 6.00
CA GLY A 23 6.05 2.18 5.41
C GLY A 23 6.88 1.26 6.34
N LYS A 24 7.92 1.81 7.00
CA LYS A 24 8.72 1.07 8.00
C LYS A 24 7.88 0.68 9.22
N ALA A 25 7.01 1.56 9.69
CA ALA A 25 6.14 1.28 10.83
C ALA A 25 5.14 0.15 10.55
N ILE A 26 4.52 0.18 9.36
CA ILE A 26 3.62 -0.88 8.89
C ILE A 26 4.38 -2.21 8.82
N ALA A 27 5.57 -2.21 8.19
CA ALA A 27 6.44 -3.39 8.10
C ALA A 27 6.72 -3.99 9.49
N LEU A 28 7.16 -3.18 10.45
CA LEU A 28 7.48 -3.65 11.80
C LEU A 28 6.25 -4.17 12.55
N LYS A 29 5.09 -3.51 12.41
CA LYS A 29 3.85 -3.95 13.06
C LYS A 29 3.38 -5.30 12.51
N ALA A 30 3.44 -5.49 11.19
CA ALA A 30 3.06 -6.74 10.54
C ALA A 30 4.08 -7.86 10.81
N ALA A 31 5.38 -7.55 10.82
CA ALA A 31 6.43 -8.52 11.18
C ALA A 31 6.24 -9.05 12.61
N ARG A 32 5.87 -8.19 13.56
CA ARG A 32 5.50 -8.61 14.94
C ARG A 32 4.30 -9.57 14.98
N ASP A 33 3.48 -9.59 13.94
CA ASP A 33 2.33 -10.50 13.81
C ASP A 33 2.72 -11.83 13.13
N GLY A 34 3.98 -11.99 12.73
CA GLY A 34 4.52 -13.18 12.04
C GLY A 34 4.40 -13.13 10.52
N ALA A 35 4.28 -11.94 9.93
CA ALA A 35 4.18 -11.78 8.48
C ALA A 35 5.56 -11.73 7.80
N ASN A 36 5.63 -12.22 6.55
CA ASN A 36 6.79 -12.03 5.67
C ASN A 36 6.74 -10.62 5.08
N ILE A 37 7.83 -9.86 5.19
CA ILE A 37 7.88 -8.49 4.68
C ILE A 37 8.83 -8.39 3.49
N VAL A 38 8.32 -7.87 2.38
CA VAL A 38 9.09 -7.53 1.18
C VAL A 38 9.09 -6.01 1.03
N ILE A 39 10.28 -5.43 1.00
CA ILE A 39 10.46 -3.98 0.86
C ILE A 39 10.88 -3.67 -0.57
N ALA A 40 10.09 -2.86 -1.26
CA ALA A 40 10.39 -2.46 -2.64
C ALA A 40 10.71 -0.96 -2.73
N ALA A 41 11.70 -0.62 -3.55
CA ALA A 41 12.08 0.75 -3.88
C ALA A 41 11.32 1.27 -5.12
N LYS A 42 11.41 2.56 -5.43
CA LYS A 42 10.61 3.24 -6.48
C LYS A 42 10.97 2.88 -7.93
N THR A 43 11.95 2.03 -8.16
CA THR A 43 12.49 1.76 -9.49
C THR A 43 11.55 0.81 -10.24
N ALA A 44 10.72 1.33 -11.14
CA ALA A 44 9.84 0.52 -11.99
C ALA A 44 10.54 0.02 -13.26
N GLU A 45 11.38 0.87 -13.85
CA GLU A 45 12.20 0.54 -15.01
C GLU A 45 13.66 0.29 -14.63
N PRO A 46 14.39 -0.59 -15.34
CA PRO A 46 15.80 -0.83 -15.09
C PRO A 46 16.60 0.47 -15.13
N HIS A 47 17.36 0.74 -14.06
CA HIS A 47 18.22 1.92 -14.00
C HIS A 47 19.68 1.50 -14.13
N PRO A 48 20.51 2.20 -14.94
CA PRO A 48 21.90 1.79 -15.20
C PRO A 48 22.77 1.64 -13.95
N LYS A 49 22.44 2.38 -12.88
CA LYS A 49 23.18 2.38 -11.60
C LYS A 49 22.48 1.68 -10.44
N LEU A 50 21.21 1.27 -10.61
CA LEU A 50 20.43 0.64 -9.53
C LEU A 50 19.90 -0.71 -10.03
N PRO A 51 20.41 -1.83 -9.51
CA PRO A 51 19.96 -3.15 -9.95
C PRO A 51 18.54 -3.43 -9.46
N GLY A 52 17.76 -4.10 -10.30
CA GLY A 52 16.41 -4.56 -9.99
C GLY A 52 15.32 -3.51 -10.12
N THR A 53 14.07 -3.99 -10.11
CA THR A 53 12.85 -3.19 -10.19
C THR A 53 11.81 -3.69 -9.19
N ILE A 54 10.71 -2.95 -9.02
CA ILE A 54 9.54 -3.43 -8.25
C ILE A 54 9.05 -4.79 -8.76
N TYR A 55 9.14 -5.03 -10.08
CA TYR A 55 8.72 -6.29 -10.69
C TYR A 55 9.65 -7.44 -10.36
N SER A 56 10.98 -7.22 -10.34
CA SER A 56 11.93 -8.25 -9.93
C SER A 56 11.78 -8.58 -8.45
N ALA A 57 11.56 -7.58 -7.60
CA ALA A 57 11.29 -7.78 -6.18
C ALA A 57 9.98 -8.58 -5.96
N ALA A 58 8.93 -8.29 -6.75
CA ALA A 58 7.68 -9.05 -6.68
C ALA A 58 7.88 -10.51 -7.13
N LYS A 59 8.63 -10.75 -8.21
CA LYS A 59 8.97 -12.11 -8.66
C LYS A 59 9.76 -12.89 -7.60
N GLU A 60 10.73 -12.25 -6.95
CA GLU A 60 11.48 -12.88 -5.86
C GLU A 60 10.58 -13.21 -4.67
N ALA A 61 9.68 -12.30 -4.29
CA ALA A 61 8.69 -12.53 -3.23
C ALA A 61 7.83 -13.77 -3.52
N ILE A 62 7.29 -13.87 -4.74
CA ILE A 62 6.47 -15.00 -5.16
C ILE A 62 7.29 -16.30 -5.13
N LYS A 63 8.52 -16.28 -5.64
CA LYS A 63 9.40 -17.46 -5.64
C LYS A 63 9.72 -17.93 -4.23
N ARG A 64 9.93 -16.99 -3.29
CA ARG A 64 10.38 -17.29 -1.93
C ARG A 64 9.24 -17.64 -0.96
N PHE A 65 8.10 -17.00 -1.12
CA PHE A 65 6.98 -17.06 -0.17
C PHE A 65 5.70 -17.65 -0.77
N GLY A 66 5.72 -18.05 -2.05
CA GLY A 66 4.59 -18.67 -2.75
C GLY A 66 3.53 -17.68 -3.24
N GLY A 67 3.60 -16.41 -2.83
CA GLY A 67 2.65 -15.39 -3.25
C GLY A 67 2.86 -14.05 -2.54
N ILE A 68 1.98 -13.10 -2.87
CA ILE A 68 1.84 -11.83 -2.16
C ILE A 68 0.38 -11.77 -1.70
N ASP A 69 0.16 -11.48 -0.43
CA ASP A 69 -1.18 -11.38 0.15
C ASP A 69 -1.63 -9.93 0.27
N ILE A 70 -0.70 -9.02 0.56
CA ILE A 70 -1.02 -7.63 0.81
C ILE A 70 -0.01 -6.74 0.09
N LEU A 71 -0.49 -5.86 -0.78
CA LEU A 71 0.29 -4.79 -1.40
C LEU A 71 0.02 -3.48 -0.67
N VAL A 72 1.06 -2.82 -0.19
CA VAL A 72 0.98 -1.48 0.42
C VAL A 72 1.68 -0.47 -0.48
N ASN A 73 0.87 0.33 -1.18
CA ASN A 73 1.32 1.44 -2.02
C ASN A 73 1.53 2.68 -1.16
N ASN A 74 2.69 2.75 -0.52
CA ASN A 74 3.09 3.89 0.33
C ASN A 74 3.85 4.95 -0.48
N ALA A 75 4.73 4.54 -1.40
CA ALA A 75 5.30 5.46 -2.38
C ALA A 75 4.26 5.78 -3.46
N SER A 76 4.27 6.99 -4.04
CA SER A 76 3.51 7.33 -5.27
C SER A 76 4.02 6.58 -6.51
N ALA A 77 4.42 5.31 -6.35
CA ALA A 77 4.72 4.38 -7.43
C ALA A 77 3.42 3.62 -7.70
N ILE A 78 2.88 3.80 -8.90
CA ILE A 78 1.68 3.13 -9.37
C ILE A 78 2.15 1.94 -10.20
N SER A 79 1.73 0.73 -9.86
CA SER A 79 1.95 -0.45 -10.70
C SER A 79 0.93 -0.42 -11.83
N LEU A 80 1.39 -0.28 -13.07
CA LEU A 80 0.54 -0.33 -14.27
C LEU A 80 0.31 -1.76 -14.76
N THR A 81 0.50 -2.75 -13.89
CA THR A 81 0.34 -4.17 -14.22
C THR A 81 -1.13 -4.46 -14.53
N GLY A 82 -1.39 -5.12 -15.65
CA GLY A 82 -2.74 -5.44 -16.09
C GLY A 82 -3.51 -6.36 -15.14
N THR A 83 -4.83 -6.29 -15.20
CA THR A 83 -5.84 -6.98 -14.39
C THR A 83 -5.60 -8.48 -14.21
N LEU A 84 -5.07 -9.15 -15.26
CA LEU A 84 -4.89 -10.59 -15.31
C LEU A 84 -3.54 -11.05 -14.74
N GLU A 85 -2.57 -10.15 -14.66
CA GLU A 85 -1.18 -10.48 -14.27
C GLU A 85 -0.88 -10.18 -12.80
N THR A 86 -1.87 -9.66 -12.05
CA THR A 86 -1.67 -9.25 -10.66
C THR A 86 -1.46 -10.49 -9.76
N PRO A 87 -0.28 -10.64 -9.13
CA PRO A 87 0.05 -11.84 -8.34
C PRO A 87 -0.85 -12.08 -7.13
N LEU A 88 -1.58 -11.06 -6.68
CA LEU A 88 -2.45 -11.08 -5.51
C LEU A 88 -3.65 -12.03 -5.66
N LYS A 89 -4.15 -12.29 -6.87
CA LYS A 89 -5.35 -13.14 -7.07
C LYS A 89 -5.21 -14.58 -6.55
N ARG A 90 -3.99 -15.02 -6.25
CA ARG A 90 -3.68 -16.37 -5.74
C ARG A 90 -3.66 -16.45 -4.21
N SER A 91 -3.78 -15.33 -3.52
CA SER A 91 -3.80 -15.26 -2.05
C SER A 91 -5.16 -15.64 -1.47
N ARG A 92 -5.16 -16.13 -0.22
CA ARG A 92 -6.37 -16.41 0.56
C ARG A 92 -7.14 -15.15 0.98
N SER A 93 -6.47 -14.02 1.13
CA SER A 93 -7.10 -12.76 1.54
C SER A 93 -6.37 -11.56 0.93
N PRO A 94 -6.49 -11.36 -0.39
CA PRO A 94 -5.72 -10.37 -1.11
C PRO A 94 -6.18 -8.94 -0.83
N HIS A 95 -5.24 -8.08 -0.45
CA HIS A 95 -5.49 -6.67 -0.19
C HIS A 95 -4.53 -5.75 -0.94
N ILE A 96 -5.06 -4.65 -1.46
CA ILE A 96 -4.28 -3.50 -1.92
C ILE A 96 -4.63 -2.32 -1.01
N LEU A 97 -3.61 -1.75 -0.38
CA LEU A 97 -3.73 -0.59 0.50
C LEU A 97 -2.93 0.57 -0.06
N ASN A 98 -3.63 1.62 -0.52
CA ASN A 98 -3.01 2.85 -0.98
C ASN A 98 -2.94 3.85 0.17
N LEU A 99 -1.74 4.36 0.48
CA LEU A 99 -1.62 5.41 1.49
C LEU A 99 -1.93 6.78 0.86
N SER A 100 -3.19 7.06 0.58
CA SER A 100 -3.63 8.25 -0.16
C SER A 100 -4.90 8.88 0.45
N PRO A 101 -5.08 10.22 0.29
CA PRO A 101 -6.19 10.94 0.91
C PRO A 101 -7.53 10.66 0.22
N PRO A 102 -8.67 10.89 0.89
CA PRO A 102 -9.96 10.96 0.20
C PRO A 102 -9.94 12.10 -0.84
N LEU A 103 -10.66 11.90 -1.94
CA LEU A 103 -10.77 12.90 -3.01
C LEU A 103 -11.59 14.09 -2.52
N ASN A 104 -10.93 15.23 -2.29
CA ASN A 104 -11.55 16.49 -1.93
C ASN A 104 -11.24 17.54 -3.00
N LEU A 105 -12.25 17.88 -3.81
CA LEU A 105 -12.07 18.75 -4.97
C LEU A 105 -12.09 20.26 -4.63
N ASN A 106 -11.96 20.64 -3.36
CA ASN A 106 -11.82 22.04 -2.99
C ASN A 106 -10.51 22.63 -3.57
N PRO A 107 -10.58 23.72 -4.37
CA PRO A 107 -9.41 24.31 -5.03
C PRO A 107 -8.26 24.71 -4.09
N ILE A 108 -8.53 24.93 -2.80
CA ILE A 108 -7.50 25.25 -1.80
C ILE A 108 -6.42 24.17 -1.73
N TRP A 109 -6.78 22.90 -1.96
CA TRP A 109 -5.83 21.78 -1.95
C TRP A 109 -4.97 21.69 -3.21
N PHE A 110 -5.22 22.52 -4.22
CA PHE A 110 -4.44 22.54 -5.46
C PHE A 110 -3.54 23.77 -5.51
N LYS A 111 -4.03 24.91 -5.00
CA LYS A 111 -3.44 26.25 -5.14
C LYS A 111 -1.90 26.34 -5.05
N ASN A 112 -1.26 25.65 -4.10
CA ASN A 112 0.19 25.78 -3.85
C ASN A 112 1.00 24.51 -4.16
N HIS A 113 0.35 23.39 -4.47
CA HIS A 113 1.01 22.09 -4.59
C HIS A 113 0.26 21.13 -5.50
N THR A 114 -0.25 21.64 -6.63
CA THR A 114 -1.04 20.89 -7.62
C THR A 114 -0.41 19.55 -7.99
N ALA A 115 0.87 19.51 -8.34
CA ALA A 115 1.53 18.28 -8.76
C ALA A 115 1.54 17.19 -7.66
N TYR A 116 1.77 17.59 -6.40
CA TYR A 116 1.69 16.67 -5.26
C TYR A 116 0.26 16.18 -5.03
N THR A 117 -0.71 17.09 -5.06
CA THR A 117 -2.13 16.76 -4.91
C THR A 117 -2.58 15.79 -5.99
N MET A 118 -2.24 16.06 -7.25
CA MET A 118 -2.53 15.18 -8.38
C MET A 118 -1.88 13.81 -8.22
N ALA A 119 -0.61 13.74 -7.79
CA ALA A 119 0.06 12.46 -7.55
C ALA A 119 -0.62 11.63 -6.44
N LYS A 120 -1.04 12.26 -5.35
CA LYS A 120 -1.75 11.57 -4.25
C LYS A 120 -3.19 11.22 -4.63
N TYR A 121 -3.87 12.07 -5.40
CA TYR A 121 -5.24 11.84 -5.84
C TYR A 121 -5.29 10.77 -6.92
N GLY A 122 -4.28 10.66 -7.78
CA GLY A 122 -4.11 9.57 -8.72
C GLY A 122 -4.16 8.20 -8.03
N MET A 123 -3.47 8.06 -6.89
CA MET A 123 -3.53 6.82 -6.10
C MET A 123 -4.93 6.51 -5.58
N SER A 124 -5.70 7.53 -5.15
CA SER A 124 -7.07 7.34 -4.68
C SER A 124 -8.05 7.08 -5.82
N MET A 125 -7.82 7.66 -6.99
CA MET A 125 -8.58 7.32 -8.20
C MET A 125 -8.32 5.88 -8.64
N CYS A 126 -7.08 5.38 -8.52
CA CYS A 126 -6.80 3.96 -8.72
C CYS A 126 -7.57 3.07 -7.73
N VAL A 127 -7.75 3.49 -6.46
CA VAL A 127 -8.59 2.73 -5.51
C VAL A 127 -10.02 2.62 -6.02
N LEU A 128 -10.61 3.71 -6.50
CA LEU A 128 -11.98 3.68 -7.03
C LEU A 128 -12.11 2.74 -8.24
N GLY A 129 -11.19 2.84 -9.22
CA GLY A 129 -11.22 1.99 -10.40
C GLY A 129 -10.97 0.52 -10.07
N MET A 130 -9.91 0.24 -9.30
CA MET A 130 -9.49 -1.12 -9.00
C MET A 130 -10.42 -1.84 -8.01
N ALA A 131 -11.09 -1.13 -7.10
CA ALA A 131 -12.09 -1.73 -6.22
C ALA A 131 -13.26 -2.33 -7.01
N GLU A 132 -13.71 -1.64 -8.06
CA GLU A 132 -14.74 -2.15 -8.96
C GLU A 132 -14.20 -3.26 -9.87
N GLU A 133 -13.02 -3.03 -10.46
CA GLU A 133 -12.39 -3.97 -11.38
C GLU A 133 -12.07 -5.33 -10.73
N PHE A 134 -11.71 -5.32 -9.44
CA PHE A 134 -11.38 -6.53 -8.68
C PHE A 134 -12.45 -6.93 -7.67
N ARG A 135 -13.68 -6.44 -7.80
CA ARG A 135 -14.76 -6.74 -6.86
C ARG A 135 -14.93 -8.25 -6.66
N GLY A 136 -14.99 -8.67 -5.40
CA GLY A 136 -15.07 -10.09 -5.01
C GLY A 136 -13.78 -10.90 -5.18
N GLN A 137 -12.70 -10.30 -5.71
CA GLN A 137 -11.40 -10.95 -5.92
C GLN A 137 -10.29 -10.34 -5.07
N VAL A 138 -10.21 -9.00 -4.97
CA VAL A 138 -9.16 -8.28 -4.21
C VAL A 138 -9.78 -7.08 -3.51
N ALA A 139 -9.53 -6.94 -2.20
CA ALA A 139 -9.98 -5.78 -1.45
C ALA A 139 -9.03 -4.59 -1.70
N VAL A 140 -9.52 -3.51 -2.30
CA VAL A 140 -8.72 -2.31 -2.61
C VAL A 140 -9.21 -1.13 -1.81
N ASN A 141 -8.35 -0.55 -0.98
CA ASN A 141 -8.72 0.51 -0.04
C ASN A 141 -7.66 1.61 0.06
N ALA A 142 -8.09 2.80 0.51
CA ALA A 142 -7.21 3.91 0.83
C ALA A 142 -7.10 4.13 2.35
N LEU A 143 -5.91 4.53 2.82
CA LEU A 143 -5.63 4.93 4.20
C LEU A 143 -4.90 6.27 4.25
N TRP A 144 -5.45 7.21 5.02
CA TRP A 144 -4.85 8.53 5.22
C TRP A 144 -4.88 8.96 6.69
N PRO A 145 -3.79 9.51 7.24
CA PRO A 145 -3.77 10.00 8.62
C PRO A 145 -4.65 11.25 8.75
N LYS A 146 -5.44 11.29 9.84
CA LYS A 146 -6.29 12.45 10.18
C LYS A 146 -5.47 13.67 10.63
N THR A 147 -4.25 13.47 11.13
CA THR A 147 -3.35 14.53 11.63
C THR A 147 -2.01 14.51 10.91
N GLY A 148 -1.42 15.67 10.63
CA GLY A 148 -0.14 15.82 9.90
C GLY A 148 1.11 15.28 10.62
N ASN A 149 1.00 14.88 11.88
CA ASN A 149 2.11 14.29 12.63
C ASN A 149 2.26 12.80 12.32
N ILE A 150 3.05 12.52 11.29
CA ILE A 150 3.42 11.16 10.82
C ILE A 150 3.99 10.28 11.94
N THR A 151 4.62 10.87 12.97
CA THR A 151 5.23 10.17 14.11
C THR A 151 4.20 9.65 15.13
N ILE A 152 3.04 10.29 15.28
CA ILE A 152 2.03 9.96 16.30
C ILE A 152 1.10 8.81 15.85
N PHE A 153 1.00 8.56 14.53
CA PHE A 153 0.17 7.50 13.94
C PHE A 153 0.58 6.07 14.39
N ILE A 154 1.83 5.89 14.83
CA ILE A 154 2.34 4.58 15.32
C ILE A 154 1.84 4.28 16.75
N LEU A 155 1.51 5.32 17.55
CA LEU A 155 1.09 5.15 18.95
C LEU A 155 -0.43 5.01 19.12
N LEU A 156 -1.23 5.61 18.24
CA LEU A 156 -2.68 5.71 18.36
C LEU A 156 -3.39 4.88 17.29
N GLY A 157 -3.97 3.75 17.71
CA GLY A 157 -5.27 3.30 17.22
C GLY A 157 -5.41 2.98 15.71
N LEU A 158 -5.49 1.71 15.26
CA LEU A 158 -6.79 1.01 15.09
C LEU A 158 -7.86 1.41 16.13
N ARG A 159 -8.20 2.70 16.18
CA ARG A 159 -9.48 3.19 16.68
C ARG A 159 -10.24 3.68 15.46
N SER A 160 -11.53 3.46 15.51
CA SER A 160 -12.65 3.75 14.61
C SER A 160 -12.72 5.14 13.92
N GLU A 161 -11.63 5.91 13.83
CA GLU A 161 -11.60 7.25 13.22
C GLU A 161 -10.69 7.36 11.99
N THR A 162 -10.38 6.23 11.36
CA THR A 162 -9.92 6.20 9.98
C THR A 162 -11.11 6.50 9.07
N ARG A 163 -11.09 7.62 8.33
CA ARG A 163 -11.91 7.73 7.11
C ARG A 163 -11.31 6.80 6.06
N ALA A 164 -11.57 5.51 6.21
CA ALA A 164 -11.43 4.57 5.13
C ALA A 164 -12.53 4.89 4.12
N LEU A 165 -12.14 5.20 2.88
CA LEU A 165 -13.04 4.93 1.76
C LEU A 165 -13.05 3.41 1.61
N CYS A 166 -13.87 2.73 2.41
CA CYS A 166 -14.15 1.32 2.25
C CYS A 166 -15.25 1.20 1.20
N HIS A 167 -14.87 0.76 0.01
CA HIS A 167 -15.81 0.17 -0.93
C HIS A 167 -15.55 -1.33 -0.92
N SER A 168 -16.54 -2.04 -0.39
CA SER A 168 -16.63 -3.49 -0.19
C SER A 168 -16.58 -4.26 -1.50
#